data_AF-A0A200QKW1-F1
#
_entry.id   AF-A0A200QKW1-F1
#
_cell.length_a   1.000
_cell.length_b   1.000
_cell.length_c   1.000
_cell.angle_alpha   90.00
_cell.angle_beta   90.00
_cell.angle_gamma   90.00
#
_symmetry.space_group_name_H-M   'P 1'
#
loop_
_entity.id
_entity.type
_entity.pdbx_description
1 polymer ?
#
loop_
_entity_poly.entity_id
_entity_poly.type
_entity_poly.pdbx_seq_one_letter_code
_entity_poly.pdbx_strand_id
1 'polypeptide(L)'
;MAAEIMNDEHLDAELTQEHLQVIEAVKDLVFFVCRILKAGDSDESSIDDVVPRVKDFLRMIPTDNKNKSMEYLQIFEYLEAPRALFLLFKSPIKRNKEIGEESIRLFLNPEIGRCLPRSVQNQCALIVSEFCSILNHGPLYNSCRETLGSLLKSIGFANRSRYFEFYGVFDDLVKLINPCMNWMFTSIRIAGRGWEFNHGWSYYLSVLKELDIISKLFQGAEEYLLSEMQSYKLQLDMLIWFSKRSSDDHQWLLKHKNVIDFESRTNLIMMMFPEVKQGGEDENKLHKVLIDRSQLLTESFENIAHANPKSLHSGLFIEFKNEVATGNGVLREWLVLVCQALFNPENSLFLACPYDRRRFFPNPAVNIDVDPRHLTYYRFCGRVIALALMHNIQVGIAFDLVFFLKLAGEGISLEDNLLIQKFAENPSCDELHVSRNLGLSFWRRCNARGEDDGDGGGGGVDDGGDSGGWVVEKF
;
A
#
# COMPACT_ATOMS: atom_id res chain seq x y z
N MET A 1 33.10 17.04 -30.72
CA MET A 1 32.35 15.84 -30.28
C MET A 1 33.19 14.57 -30.25
N ALA A 2 33.49 13.82 -31.33
CA ALA A 2 34.30 12.59 -31.22
C ALA A 2 35.78 12.81 -30.79
N ALA A 3 36.31 14.02 -30.96
CA ALA A 3 37.67 14.38 -30.54
C ALA A 3 37.75 14.99 -29.12
N GLU A 4 36.62 15.35 -28.51
CA GLU A 4 36.58 15.86 -27.13
C GLU A 4 36.37 14.73 -26.11
N ILE A 5 36.10 13.50 -26.57
CA ILE A 5 35.86 12.30 -25.76
C ILE A 5 37.17 11.61 -25.32
N MET A 6 38.34 12.10 -25.75
CA MET A 6 39.62 11.40 -25.53
C MET A 6 40.47 11.89 -24.36
N ASN A 7 40.09 12.94 -23.62
CA ASN A 7 41.03 13.63 -22.72
C ASN A 7 40.50 13.91 -21.30
N ASP A 8 39.56 13.11 -20.78
CA ASP A 8 39.18 13.26 -19.37
C ASP A 8 40.15 12.47 -18.46
N GLU A 9 41.18 13.17 -17.99
CA GLU A 9 42.24 12.69 -17.06
C GLU A 9 41.70 12.21 -15.69
N HIS A 10 40.39 12.25 -15.44
CA HIS A 10 39.80 11.88 -14.15
C HIS A 10 39.59 10.38 -13.94
N LEU A 11 39.82 9.54 -14.97
CA LEU A 11 39.77 8.07 -14.87
C LEU A 11 41.15 7.40 -14.81
N ASP A 12 42.25 8.15 -14.72
CA ASP A 12 43.62 7.61 -14.81
C ASP A 12 44.23 7.15 -13.46
N ALA A 13 43.44 7.15 -12.38
CA ALA A 13 43.87 6.59 -11.10
C ALA A 13 43.30 5.16 -10.93
N GLU A 14 44.11 4.17 -11.31
CA GLU A 14 43.94 2.72 -11.10
C GLU A 14 42.90 1.97 -11.97
N LEU A 15 42.84 2.23 -13.27
CA LEU A 15 42.23 1.27 -14.21
C LEU A 15 43.05 -0.04 -14.24
N THR A 16 42.48 -1.12 -13.68
CA THR A 16 43.10 -2.45 -13.79
C THR A 16 43.05 -2.95 -15.24
N GLN A 17 44.01 -3.81 -15.62
CA GLN A 17 44.08 -4.42 -16.96
C GLN A 17 42.75 -5.07 -17.41
N GLU A 18 41.96 -5.57 -16.45
CA GLU A 18 40.63 -6.14 -16.68
C GLU A 18 39.62 -5.10 -17.18
N HIS A 19 39.60 -3.87 -16.62
CA HIS A 19 38.70 -2.80 -17.04
C HIS A 19 39.03 -2.30 -18.46
N LEU A 20 40.31 -2.27 -18.83
CA LEU A 20 40.74 -1.87 -20.17
C LEU A 20 40.19 -2.83 -21.25
N GLN A 21 40.15 -4.13 -20.98
CA GLN A 21 39.57 -5.12 -21.90
C GLN A 21 38.06 -4.90 -22.10
N VAL A 22 37.33 -4.57 -21.02
CA VAL A 22 35.89 -4.28 -21.09
C VAL A 22 35.65 -3.00 -21.89
N ILE A 23 36.42 -1.95 -21.61
CA ILE A 23 36.35 -0.68 -22.33
C ILE A 23 36.60 -0.90 -23.83
N GLU A 24 37.61 -1.69 -24.19
CA GLU A 24 37.93 -2.01 -25.59
C GLU A 24 36.79 -2.79 -26.26
N ALA A 25 36.27 -3.84 -25.62
CA ALA A 25 35.16 -4.63 -26.15
C ALA A 25 33.88 -3.79 -26.38
N VAL A 26 33.56 -2.89 -25.45
CA VAL A 26 32.39 -2.00 -25.57
C VAL A 26 32.63 -0.92 -26.64
N LYS A 27 33.82 -0.31 -26.69
CA LYS A 27 34.19 0.65 -27.75
C LYS A 27 34.10 0.00 -29.13
N ASP A 28 34.58 -1.22 -29.27
CA ASP A 28 34.49 -1.98 -30.52
C ASP A 28 33.05 -2.24 -30.92
N LEU A 29 32.19 -2.64 -29.98
CA LEU A 29 30.75 -2.80 -30.22
C LEU A 29 30.12 -1.48 -30.73
N VAL A 30 30.34 -0.38 -30.01
CA VAL A 30 29.75 0.93 -30.35
C VAL A 30 30.25 1.43 -31.70
N PHE A 31 31.56 1.34 -31.95
CA PHE A 31 32.17 1.70 -33.23
C PHE A 31 31.58 0.89 -34.38
N PHE A 32 31.41 -0.42 -34.17
CA PHE A 32 30.84 -1.33 -35.16
C PHE A 32 29.39 -0.99 -35.50
N VAL A 33 28.55 -0.73 -34.49
CA VAL A 33 27.17 -0.27 -34.68
C VAL A 33 27.14 1.07 -35.43
N CYS A 34 28.01 2.01 -35.08
CA CYS A 34 28.10 3.31 -35.75
C CYS A 34 28.53 3.17 -37.22
N ARG A 35 29.42 2.23 -37.54
CA ARG A 35 29.82 1.93 -38.91
C ARG A 35 28.64 1.41 -39.73
N ILE A 36 27.87 0.47 -39.18
CA ILE A 36 26.66 -0.07 -39.82
C ILE A 36 25.64 1.03 -40.10
N LEU A 37 25.40 1.90 -39.12
CA LEU A 37 24.46 3.02 -39.27
C LEU A 37 24.89 4.04 -40.34
N LYS A 38 26.20 4.18 -40.60
CA LYS A 38 26.74 5.05 -41.66
C LYS A 38 26.79 4.39 -43.04
N ALA A 39 26.97 3.07 -43.11
CA ALA A 39 27.17 2.34 -44.37
C ALA A 39 25.87 2.08 -45.16
N GLY A 40 24.71 2.12 -44.51
CA GLY A 40 23.42 1.88 -45.18
C GLY A 40 23.28 0.44 -45.70
N ASP A 41 22.73 0.28 -46.92
CA ASP A 41 22.38 -1.02 -47.55
C ASP A 41 23.57 -1.77 -48.19
N SER A 42 24.80 -1.24 -48.09
CA SER A 42 25.92 -1.69 -48.92
C SER A 42 26.74 -2.85 -48.36
N ASP A 43 26.48 -3.31 -47.13
CA ASP A 43 27.31 -4.31 -46.45
C ASP A 43 26.51 -5.21 -45.48
N GLU A 44 25.59 -6.03 -46.01
CA GLU A 44 24.71 -6.93 -45.22
C GLU A 44 25.48 -8.04 -44.47
N SER A 45 26.70 -8.40 -44.88
CA SER A 45 27.43 -9.56 -44.33
C SER A 45 28.02 -9.36 -42.93
N SER A 46 27.96 -8.14 -42.38
CA SER A 46 28.64 -7.77 -41.13
C SER A 46 27.70 -7.49 -39.95
N ILE A 47 26.38 -7.41 -40.13
CA ILE A 47 25.49 -6.97 -39.04
C ILE A 47 25.21 -8.06 -37.99
N ASP A 48 25.30 -9.33 -38.38
CA ASP A 48 25.00 -10.46 -37.51
C ASP A 48 26.00 -10.61 -36.34
N ASP A 49 27.12 -9.90 -36.39
CA ASP A 49 28.14 -9.87 -35.32
C ASP A 49 27.78 -8.95 -34.13
N VAL A 50 26.75 -8.10 -34.25
CA VAL A 50 26.36 -7.19 -33.16
C VAL A 50 25.86 -7.99 -31.94
N VAL A 51 24.98 -8.96 -32.14
CA VAL A 51 24.41 -9.78 -31.05
C VAL A 51 25.50 -10.60 -30.34
N PRO A 52 26.40 -11.31 -31.04
CA PRO A 52 27.57 -11.95 -30.43
C PRO A 52 28.40 -11.00 -29.57
N ARG A 53 28.70 -9.78 -30.04
CA ARG A 53 29.50 -8.80 -29.28
C ARG A 53 28.81 -8.36 -27.99
N VAL A 54 27.48 -8.18 -28.01
CA VAL A 54 26.71 -7.89 -26.78
C VAL A 54 26.74 -9.09 -25.82
N LYS A 55 26.64 -10.32 -26.34
CA LYS A 55 26.76 -11.54 -25.52
C LYS A 55 28.16 -11.69 -24.93
N ASP A 56 29.21 -11.32 -25.66
CA ASP A 56 30.58 -11.37 -25.18
C ASP A 56 30.79 -10.37 -24.04
N PHE A 57 30.27 -9.14 -24.16
CA PHE A 57 30.24 -8.19 -23.05
C PHE A 57 29.50 -8.78 -21.82
N LEU A 58 28.31 -9.36 -22.01
CA LEU A 58 27.56 -9.96 -20.90
C LEU A 58 28.32 -11.10 -20.22
N ARG A 59 29.14 -11.87 -20.95
CA ARG A 59 30.01 -12.93 -20.41
C ARG A 59 31.21 -12.39 -19.64
N MET A 60 31.65 -11.16 -19.94
CA MET A 60 32.74 -10.52 -19.21
C MET A 60 32.31 -10.04 -17.82
N ILE A 61 31.01 -9.87 -17.57
CA ILE A 61 30.49 -9.38 -16.28
C ILE A 61 30.83 -10.40 -15.17
N PRO A 62 31.59 -10.00 -14.13
CA PRO A 62 31.91 -10.88 -13.02
C PRO A 62 30.64 -11.35 -12.31
N THR A 63 30.54 -12.65 -12.05
CA THR A 63 29.34 -13.27 -11.46
C THR A 63 29.42 -13.47 -9.95
N ASP A 64 30.64 -13.41 -9.42
CA ASP A 64 31.03 -13.62 -8.03
C ASP A 64 31.14 -12.30 -7.24
N ASN A 65 31.37 -11.17 -7.91
CA ASN A 65 31.54 -9.86 -7.28
C ASN A 65 30.57 -8.80 -7.83
N LYS A 66 29.52 -8.52 -7.07
CA LYS A 66 28.45 -7.56 -7.43
C LYS A 66 28.92 -6.12 -7.66
N ASN A 67 30.02 -5.69 -7.04
CA ASN A 67 30.56 -4.33 -7.23
C ASN A 67 31.26 -4.23 -8.58
N LYS A 68 32.14 -5.19 -8.88
CA LYS A 68 32.77 -5.27 -10.19
C LYS A 68 31.75 -5.46 -11.31
N SER A 69 30.66 -6.23 -11.08
CA SER A 69 29.57 -6.33 -12.06
C SER A 69 28.94 -4.98 -12.38
N MET A 70 28.75 -4.12 -11.37
CA MET A 70 28.20 -2.78 -11.55
C MET A 70 29.17 -1.88 -12.32
N GLU A 71 30.45 -1.90 -11.97
CA GLU A 71 31.48 -1.12 -12.67
C GLU A 71 31.49 -1.44 -14.18
N TYR A 72 31.33 -2.70 -14.55
CA TYR A 72 31.32 -3.13 -15.97
C TYR A 72 30.06 -2.66 -16.70
N LEU A 73 28.91 -2.67 -16.02
CA LEU A 73 27.66 -2.14 -16.57
C LEU A 73 27.69 -0.61 -16.70
N GLN A 74 28.33 0.09 -15.75
CA GLN A 74 28.55 1.53 -15.84
C GLN A 74 29.48 1.89 -17.00
N ILE A 75 30.50 1.08 -17.30
CA ILE A 75 31.33 1.26 -18.50
C ILE A 75 30.46 1.14 -19.78
N PHE A 76 29.56 0.16 -19.82
CA PHE A 76 28.65 -0.03 -20.96
C PHE A 76 27.73 1.16 -21.17
N GLU A 77 27.20 1.72 -20.09
CA GLU A 77 26.39 2.93 -20.12
C GLU A 77 27.20 4.17 -20.52
N TYR A 78 28.35 4.39 -19.87
CA TYR A 78 29.23 5.54 -20.09
C TYR A 78 29.71 5.64 -21.55
N LEU A 79 29.99 4.51 -22.19
CA LEU A 79 30.39 4.46 -23.60
C LEU A 79 29.19 4.54 -24.58
N GLU A 80 28.00 4.89 -24.10
CA GLU A 80 26.76 5.06 -24.86
C GLU A 80 26.30 3.81 -25.63
N ALA A 81 26.67 2.61 -25.18
CA ALA A 81 26.27 1.38 -25.85
C ALA A 81 24.74 1.17 -25.88
N PRO A 82 23.96 1.46 -24.82
CA PRO A 82 22.50 1.42 -24.88
C PRO A 82 21.93 2.34 -25.98
N ARG A 83 22.48 3.55 -26.11
CA ARG A 83 22.05 4.51 -27.13
C ARG A 83 22.39 4.03 -28.54
N ALA A 84 23.57 3.47 -28.75
CA ALA A 84 23.99 2.90 -30.03
C ALA A 84 23.05 1.76 -30.47
N LEU A 85 22.71 0.83 -29.57
CA LEU A 85 21.79 -0.27 -29.85
C LEU A 85 20.36 0.24 -30.13
N PHE A 86 19.91 1.27 -29.42
CA PHE A 86 18.64 1.92 -29.72
C PHE A 86 18.61 2.59 -31.09
N LEU A 87 19.68 3.27 -31.50
CA LEU A 87 19.77 3.86 -32.84
C LEU A 87 19.74 2.77 -33.93
N LEU A 88 20.35 1.61 -33.67
CA LEU A 88 20.24 0.44 -34.54
C LEU A 88 18.81 -0.06 -34.65
N PHE A 89 18.09 -0.14 -33.53
CA PHE A 89 16.65 -0.46 -33.50
C PHE A 89 15.78 0.56 -34.25
N LYS A 90 16.15 1.85 -34.24
CA LYS A 90 15.46 2.91 -34.98
C LYS A 90 15.86 3.03 -36.45
N SER A 91 16.77 2.18 -36.93
CA SER A 91 17.21 2.18 -38.32
C SER A 91 16.03 1.95 -39.28
N PRO A 92 16.01 2.62 -40.46
CA PRO A 92 15.01 2.36 -41.50
C PRO A 92 15.20 0.98 -42.17
N ILE A 93 16.37 0.36 -42.02
CA ILE A 93 16.69 -0.96 -42.58
C ILE A 93 16.10 -2.03 -41.66
N LYS A 94 15.27 -2.92 -42.22
CA LYS A 94 14.54 -3.93 -41.46
C LYS A 94 15.47 -4.86 -40.67
N ARG A 95 16.55 -5.35 -41.29
CA ARG A 95 17.51 -6.25 -40.62
C ARG A 95 18.20 -5.57 -39.44
N ASN A 96 18.58 -4.31 -39.59
CA ASN A 96 19.18 -3.51 -38.51
C ASN A 96 18.23 -3.35 -37.34
N LYS A 97 16.96 -3.06 -37.62
CA LYS A 97 15.93 -2.98 -36.59
C LYS A 97 15.77 -4.28 -35.82
N GLU A 98 15.72 -5.42 -36.51
CA GLU A 98 15.62 -6.75 -35.89
C GLU A 98 16.82 -7.05 -34.99
N ILE A 99 18.04 -6.77 -35.46
CA ILE A 99 19.28 -6.97 -34.69
C ILE A 99 19.37 -6.01 -33.48
N GLY A 100 18.94 -4.76 -33.65
CA GLY A 100 18.85 -3.80 -32.54
C GLY A 100 17.85 -4.26 -31.48
N GLU A 101 16.68 -4.74 -31.90
CA GLU A 101 15.69 -5.33 -30.99
C GLU A 101 16.23 -6.57 -30.27
N GLU A 102 16.87 -7.50 -30.98
CA GLU A 102 17.47 -8.71 -30.39
C GLU A 102 18.57 -8.35 -29.38
N SER A 103 19.42 -7.37 -29.69
CA SER A 103 20.49 -6.90 -28.81
C SER A 103 19.95 -6.30 -27.51
N ILE A 104 18.88 -5.51 -27.59
CA ILE A 104 18.21 -4.95 -26.40
C ILE A 104 17.56 -6.07 -25.58
N ARG A 105 16.91 -7.05 -26.24
CA ARG A 105 16.25 -8.18 -25.56
C ARG A 105 17.21 -9.04 -24.73
N LEU A 106 18.51 -9.05 -25.01
CA LEU A 106 19.50 -9.77 -24.18
C LEU A 106 19.54 -9.27 -22.73
N PHE A 107 19.19 -8.02 -22.47
CA PHE A 107 19.09 -7.44 -21.13
C PHE A 107 17.70 -7.62 -20.51
N LEU A 108 16.75 -8.23 -21.22
CA LEU A 108 15.35 -8.38 -20.81
C LEU A 108 15.03 -9.84 -20.43
N ASN A 109 13.95 -10.03 -19.67
CA ASN A 109 13.45 -11.37 -19.39
C ASN A 109 12.86 -12.03 -20.65
N PRO A 110 13.10 -13.34 -20.88
CA PRO A 110 13.89 -14.27 -20.06
C PRO A 110 15.39 -14.34 -20.43
N GLU A 111 15.83 -13.64 -21.48
CA GLU A 111 17.17 -13.80 -22.06
C GLU A 111 18.31 -13.37 -21.12
N ILE A 112 18.08 -12.33 -20.31
CA ILE A 112 19.03 -11.93 -19.26
C ILE A 112 19.34 -13.08 -18.30
N GLY A 113 18.35 -13.93 -18.01
CA GLY A 113 18.50 -15.10 -17.16
C GLY A 113 19.26 -16.25 -17.80
N ARG A 114 19.41 -16.25 -19.13
CA ARG A 114 20.27 -17.19 -19.85
C ARG A 114 21.72 -16.71 -19.91
N CYS A 115 21.94 -15.41 -19.84
CA CYS A 115 23.27 -14.81 -19.92
C CYS A 115 23.92 -14.63 -18.54
N LEU A 116 23.14 -14.29 -17.51
CA LEU A 116 23.64 -13.93 -16.18
C LEU A 116 22.91 -14.69 -15.06
N PRO A 117 23.61 -15.07 -13.97
CA PRO A 117 22.98 -15.70 -12.82
C PRO A 117 22.11 -14.70 -12.04
N ARG A 118 21.08 -15.21 -11.34
CA ARG A 118 20.15 -14.38 -10.54
C ARG A 118 20.84 -13.44 -9.54
N SER A 119 22.02 -13.82 -9.04
CA SER A 119 22.82 -13.01 -8.12
C SER A 119 23.26 -11.65 -8.71
N VAL A 120 23.38 -11.56 -10.03
CA VAL A 120 23.90 -10.38 -10.75
C VAL A 120 22.86 -9.74 -11.68
N GLN A 121 21.80 -10.45 -12.08
CA GLN A 121 20.72 -9.91 -12.95
C GLN A 121 20.18 -8.55 -12.47
N ASN A 122 20.04 -8.37 -11.16
CA ASN A 122 19.59 -7.12 -10.55
C ASN A 122 20.44 -5.90 -10.97
N GLN A 123 21.74 -6.09 -11.21
CA GLN A 123 22.64 -5.01 -11.60
C GLN A 123 22.33 -4.46 -12.99
N CYS A 124 21.72 -5.26 -13.87
CA CYS A 124 21.26 -4.79 -15.18
C CYS A 124 20.08 -3.82 -15.10
N ALA A 125 19.50 -3.57 -13.92
CA ALA A 125 18.46 -2.56 -13.75
C ALA A 125 18.91 -1.17 -14.24
N LEU A 126 20.21 -0.86 -14.10
CA LEU A 126 20.82 0.37 -14.64
C LEU A 126 20.62 0.48 -16.16
N ILE A 127 21.05 -0.55 -16.90
CA ILE A 127 20.93 -0.59 -18.36
C ILE A 127 19.48 -0.66 -18.83
N VAL A 128 18.63 -1.45 -18.14
CA VAL A 128 17.21 -1.57 -18.49
C VAL A 128 16.47 -0.25 -18.23
N SER A 129 16.86 0.51 -17.20
CA SER A 129 16.35 1.85 -16.93
C SER A 129 16.68 2.81 -18.07
N GLU A 130 17.92 2.79 -18.56
CA GLU A 130 18.33 3.61 -19.70
C GLU A 130 17.54 3.24 -20.97
N PHE A 131 17.32 1.94 -21.24
CA PHE A 131 16.46 1.52 -22.34
C PHE A 131 15.00 2.01 -22.20
N CYS A 132 14.45 2.04 -20.98
CA CYS A 132 13.13 2.60 -20.73
C CYS A 132 13.09 4.10 -21.07
N SER A 133 14.11 4.85 -20.66
CA SER A 133 14.27 6.28 -20.92
C SER A 133 14.30 6.60 -22.42
N ILE A 134 15.11 5.86 -23.20
CA ILE A 134 15.29 6.16 -24.63
C ILE A 134 14.17 5.63 -25.55
N LEU A 135 13.52 4.51 -25.21
CA LEU A 135 12.46 3.92 -26.05
C LEU A 135 11.12 4.67 -25.96
N ASN A 136 10.78 5.25 -24.80
CA ASN A 136 9.57 6.00 -24.48
C ASN A 136 8.20 5.27 -24.63
N HIS A 137 8.00 4.41 -25.66
CA HIS A 137 6.74 3.69 -25.90
C HIS A 137 6.93 2.48 -26.83
N GLY A 138 5.94 1.58 -26.87
CA GLY A 138 5.86 0.43 -27.78
C GLY A 138 6.11 -0.93 -27.12
N PRO A 139 6.04 -2.03 -27.89
CA PRO A 139 6.15 -3.39 -27.34
C PRO A 139 7.47 -3.67 -26.62
N LEU A 140 8.59 -3.22 -27.20
CA LEU A 140 9.91 -3.38 -26.59
C LEU A 140 10.05 -2.58 -25.29
N TYR A 141 9.50 -1.36 -25.25
CA TYR A 141 9.44 -0.54 -24.03
C TYR A 141 8.65 -1.23 -22.91
N ASN A 142 7.51 -1.86 -23.23
CA ASN A 142 6.73 -2.60 -22.25
C ASN A 142 7.54 -3.77 -21.67
N SER A 143 8.28 -4.51 -22.50
CA SER A 143 9.18 -5.57 -22.03
C SER A 143 10.34 -5.03 -21.17
N CYS A 144 10.87 -3.84 -21.48
CA CYS A 144 11.84 -3.16 -20.63
C CYS A 144 11.24 -2.82 -19.26
N ARG A 145 10.04 -2.24 -19.22
CA ARG A 145 9.35 -1.90 -17.95
C ARG A 145 9.03 -3.11 -17.10
N GLU A 146 8.53 -4.19 -17.70
CA GLU A 146 8.23 -5.45 -17.00
C GLU A 146 9.50 -6.05 -16.40
N THR A 147 10.60 -6.06 -17.18
CA THR A 147 11.91 -6.53 -16.68
C THR A 147 12.41 -5.64 -15.56
N LEU A 148 12.40 -4.32 -15.73
CA LEU A 148 12.85 -3.36 -14.71
C LEU A 148 12.06 -3.54 -13.41
N GLY A 149 10.74 -3.66 -13.49
CA GLY A 149 9.90 -3.93 -12.33
C GLY A 149 10.25 -5.24 -11.62
N SER A 150 10.58 -6.30 -12.39
CA SER A 150 11.04 -7.58 -11.81
C SER A 150 12.40 -7.46 -11.12
N LEU A 151 13.35 -6.73 -11.72
CA LEU A 151 14.68 -6.52 -11.14
C LEU A 151 14.59 -5.65 -9.88
N LEU A 152 13.82 -4.57 -9.91
CA LEU A 152 13.60 -3.68 -8.76
C LEU A 152 12.92 -4.39 -7.59
N LYS A 153 11.92 -5.25 -7.86
CA LYS A 153 11.31 -6.10 -6.82
C LYS A 153 12.35 -6.99 -6.15
N SER A 154 13.23 -7.62 -6.93
CA SER A 154 14.33 -8.46 -6.42
C SER A 154 15.36 -7.66 -5.62
N ILE A 155 15.65 -6.42 -6.02
CA ILE A 155 16.55 -5.50 -5.30
C ILE A 155 15.97 -5.04 -3.97
N GLY A 156 14.66 -4.75 -3.92
CA GLY A 156 13.97 -4.32 -2.71
C GLY A 156 14.07 -5.31 -1.54
N PHE A 157 14.37 -6.59 -1.81
CA PHE A 157 14.63 -7.60 -0.79
C PHE A 157 16.12 -7.72 -0.37
N ALA A 158 17.08 -7.13 -1.10
CA ALA A 158 18.50 -7.53 -1.01
C ALA A 158 19.49 -6.47 -0.49
N ASN A 159 19.26 -5.15 -0.58
CA ASN A 159 20.13 -4.13 0.08
C ASN A 159 19.62 -2.69 -0.07
N ARG A 160 19.59 -1.91 1.04
CA ARG A 160 19.03 -0.54 1.13
C ARG A 160 20.01 0.63 0.91
N SER A 161 21.31 0.41 0.66
CA SER A 161 22.30 1.52 0.74
C SER A 161 23.11 1.83 -0.52
N ARG A 162 22.81 1.26 -1.70
CA ARG A 162 23.75 1.31 -2.84
C ARG A 162 23.23 1.83 -4.18
N TYR A 163 22.17 2.64 -4.17
CA TYR A 163 21.59 3.19 -5.41
C TYR A 163 21.33 4.70 -5.31
N PHE A 164 22.40 5.50 -5.41
CA PHE A 164 22.33 6.96 -5.38
C PHE A 164 21.61 7.55 -6.61
N GLU A 165 21.70 6.88 -7.77
CA GLU A 165 21.04 7.30 -9.02
C GLU A 165 19.51 7.09 -8.97
N PHE A 166 19.02 6.03 -8.32
CA PHE A 166 17.58 5.80 -8.16
C PHE A 166 16.94 6.74 -7.12
N TYR A 167 17.73 7.22 -6.15
CA TYR A 167 17.27 8.31 -5.27
C TYR A 167 17.02 9.58 -6.08
N GLY A 168 17.87 9.88 -7.07
CA GLY A 168 17.66 11.01 -8.00
C GLY A 168 16.32 10.90 -8.74
N VAL A 169 15.98 9.72 -9.26
CA VAL A 169 14.67 9.48 -9.91
C VAL A 169 13.51 9.67 -8.93
N PHE A 170 13.65 9.17 -7.70
CA PHE A 170 12.63 9.38 -6.65
C PHE A 170 12.46 10.87 -6.33
N ASP A 171 13.56 11.59 -6.12
CA ASP A 171 13.57 13.03 -5.83
C ASP A 171 12.98 13.84 -6.99
N ASP A 172 13.29 13.49 -8.24
CA ASP A 172 12.72 14.12 -9.44
C ASP A 172 11.21 13.87 -9.54
N LEU A 173 10.74 12.65 -9.23
CA LEU A 173 9.31 12.34 -9.24
C LEU A 173 8.55 13.07 -8.12
N VAL A 174 9.13 13.19 -6.93
CA VAL A 174 8.59 14.01 -5.84
C VAL A 174 8.54 15.48 -6.28
N LYS A 175 9.60 16.01 -6.87
CA LYS A 175 9.61 17.38 -7.41
C LYS A 175 8.62 17.59 -8.54
N LEU A 176 8.32 16.57 -9.34
CA LEU A 176 7.36 16.65 -10.44
C LEU A 176 5.91 16.76 -9.94
N ILE A 177 5.56 16.12 -8.82
CA ILE A 177 4.19 16.21 -8.28
C ILE A 177 3.91 17.57 -7.64
N ASN A 178 4.95 18.25 -7.16
CA ASN A 178 4.84 19.52 -6.45
C ASN A 178 4.15 20.64 -7.28
N PRO A 179 4.53 20.92 -8.54
CA PRO A 179 3.79 21.84 -9.41
C PRO A 179 2.33 21.43 -9.63
N CYS A 180 2.04 20.14 -9.76
CA CYS A 180 0.67 19.64 -9.96
C CYS A 180 -0.20 19.92 -8.74
N MET A 181 0.31 19.67 -7.53
CA MET A 181 -0.38 19.97 -6.27
C MET A 181 -0.58 21.47 -6.06
N ASN A 182 0.40 22.29 -6.43
CA ASN A 182 0.27 23.75 -6.37
C ASN A 182 -0.75 24.29 -7.39
N TRP A 183 -0.83 23.69 -8.56
CA TRP A 183 -1.85 24.03 -9.55
C TRP A 183 -3.25 23.67 -9.06
N MET A 184 -3.42 22.48 -8.45
CA MET A 184 -4.67 22.09 -7.82
C MET A 184 -5.06 23.07 -6.69
N PHE A 185 -4.12 23.43 -5.81
CA PHE A 185 -4.36 24.42 -4.76
C PHE A 185 -4.83 25.77 -5.29
N THR A 186 -4.15 26.27 -6.32
CA THR A 186 -4.49 27.53 -6.97
C THR A 186 -5.89 27.45 -7.60
N SER A 187 -6.20 26.33 -8.25
CA SER A 187 -7.51 26.09 -8.86
C SER A 187 -8.64 26.06 -7.82
N ILE A 188 -8.42 25.40 -6.67
CA ILE A 188 -9.35 25.39 -5.53
C ILE A 188 -9.58 26.81 -5.03
N ARG A 189 -8.51 27.60 -4.85
CA ARG A 189 -8.59 28.97 -4.33
C ARG A 189 -9.29 29.94 -5.28
N ILE A 190 -9.05 29.84 -6.58
CA ILE A 190 -9.61 30.77 -7.58
C ILE A 190 -11.10 30.50 -7.79
N ALA A 191 -11.51 29.23 -7.89
CA ALA A 191 -12.88 28.90 -8.25
C ALA A 191 -13.88 29.09 -7.10
N GLY A 192 -13.43 29.09 -5.85
CA GLY A 192 -14.29 29.35 -4.69
C GLY A 192 -15.50 28.43 -4.65
N ARG A 193 -16.72 28.98 -4.67
CA ARG A 193 -17.97 28.19 -4.63
C ARG A 193 -18.35 27.52 -5.95
N GLY A 194 -17.72 27.89 -7.07
CA GLY A 194 -17.96 27.31 -8.39
C GLY A 194 -16.92 26.27 -8.79
N TRP A 195 -16.16 25.74 -7.82
CA TRP A 195 -15.09 24.79 -8.09
C TRP A 195 -15.64 23.42 -8.47
N GLU A 196 -15.12 22.87 -9.57
CA GLU A 196 -15.41 21.51 -10.03
C GLU A 196 -14.15 20.64 -9.93
N PHE A 197 -14.33 19.40 -9.47
CA PHE A 197 -13.24 18.44 -9.36
C PHE A 197 -12.86 17.86 -10.72
N ASN A 198 -11.61 18.09 -11.14
CA ASN A 198 -11.06 17.41 -12.29
C ASN A 198 -10.73 15.97 -11.91
N HIS A 199 -11.46 15.01 -12.48
CA HIS A 199 -11.29 13.60 -12.18
C HIS A 199 -9.91 13.06 -12.57
N GLY A 200 -9.19 13.73 -13.48
CA GLY A 200 -7.79 13.40 -13.78
C GLY A 200 -6.82 13.62 -12.62
N TRP A 201 -7.21 14.37 -11.58
CA TRP A 201 -6.39 14.54 -10.39
C TRP A 201 -6.34 13.28 -9.52
N SER A 202 -7.29 12.34 -9.66
CA SER A 202 -7.25 11.10 -8.87
C SER A 202 -5.97 10.28 -9.11
N TYR A 203 -5.35 10.41 -10.29
CA TYR A 203 -4.07 9.75 -10.60
C TYR A 203 -2.93 10.22 -9.69
N TYR A 204 -3.03 11.40 -9.07
CA TYR A 204 -2.02 11.88 -8.10
C TYR A 204 -1.94 10.96 -6.88
N LEU A 205 -3.06 10.38 -6.43
CA LEU A 205 -3.05 9.42 -5.31
C LEU A 205 -2.33 8.12 -5.69
N SER A 206 -2.49 7.63 -6.93
CA SER A 206 -1.77 6.45 -7.42
C SER A 206 -0.26 6.72 -7.53
N VAL A 207 0.14 7.90 -8.03
CA VAL A 207 1.57 8.29 -8.07
C VAL A 207 2.16 8.37 -6.66
N LEU A 208 1.46 9.02 -5.72
CA LEU A 208 1.91 9.11 -4.33
C LEU A 208 2.02 7.74 -3.64
N LYS A 209 1.13 6.80 -3.96
CA LYS A 209 1.20 5.42 -3.46
C LYS A 209 2.46 4.71 -3.95
N GLU A 210 2.81 4.86 -5.22
CA GLU A 210 4.06 4.30 -5.75
C GLU A 210 5.29 4.99 -5.13
N LEU A 211 5.25 6.31 -4.92
CA LEU A 211 6.31 7.04 -4.22
C LEU A 211 6.46 6.58 -2.76
N ASP A 212 5.36 6.29 -2.05
CA ASP A 212 5.39 5.72 -0.70
C ASP A 212 6.00 4.30 -0.68
N ILE A 213 5.80 3.51 -1.73
CA ILE A 213 6.46 2.20 -1.85
C ILE A 213 7.96 2.38 -2.10
N ILE A 214 8.33 3.29 -3.00
CA ILE A 214 9.73 3.57 -3.37
C ILE A 214 10.49 4.19 -2.19
N SER A 215 9.87 5.10 -1.42
CA SER A 215 10.52 5.79 -0.30
C SER A 215 11.05 4.80 0.75
N LYS A 216 10.36 3.67 0.97
CA LYS A 216 10.78 2.59 1.89
C LYS A 216 12.09 1.91 1.50
N LEU A 217 12.58 2.13 0.26
CA LEU A 217 13.83 1.58 -0.23
C LEU A 217 15.06 2.38 0.20
N PHE A 218 14.90 3.66 0.56
CA PHE A 218 16.00 4.59 0.84
C PHE A 218 15.90 5.15 2.26
N GLN A 219 17.05 5.29 2.92
CA GLN A 219 17.10 5.89 4.25
C GLN A 219 16.75 7.39 4.19
N GLY A 220 15.81 7.86 5.02
CA GLY A 220 15.40 9.27 5.08
C GLY A 220 14.37 9.69 4.03
N ALA A 221 14.09 8.85 3.02
CA ALA A 221 13.18 9.18 1.92
C ALA A 221 11.71 9.17 2.35
N GLU A 222 11.34 8.32 3.31
CA GLU A 222 9.98 8.29 3.86
C GLU A 222 9.69 9.60 4.60
N GLU A 223 10.60 10.06 5.46
CA GLU A 223 10.46 11.34 6.16
C GLU A 223 10.42 12.52 5.18
N TYR A 224 11.23 12.48 4.13
CA TYR A 224 11.22 13.50 3.08
C TYR A 224 9.87 13.55 2.34
N LEU A 225 9.38 12.40 1.84
CA LEU A 225 8.08 12.33 1.17
C LEU A 225 6.94 12.78 2.09
N LEU A 226 6.95 12.36 3.36
CA LEU A 226 5.93 12.76 4.32
C LEU A 226 5.96 14.27 4.62
N SER A 227 7.14 14.88 4.67
CA SER A 227 7.29 16.33 4.80
C SER A 227 6.67 17.06 3.60
N GLU A 228 6.93 16.59 2.37
CA GLU A 228 6.33 17.16 1.16
C GLU A 228 4.80 16.98 1.16
N MET A 229 4.31 15.78 1.48
CA MET A 229 2.88 15.50 1.56
C MET A 229 2.16 16.37 2.60
N GLN A 230 2.80 16.71 3.72
CA GLN A 230 2.23 17.64 4.71
C GLN A 230 1.99 19.03 4.12
N SER A 231 2.81 19.47 3.16
CA SER A 231 2.60 20.75 2.47
C SER A 231 1.38 20.75 1.54
N TYR A 232 0.91 19.56 1.12
CA TYR A 232 -0.23 19.35 0.23
C TYR A 232 -1.49 18.86 0.94
N LYS A 233 -1.57 19.02 2.27
CA LYS A 233 -2.66 18.47 3.10
C LYS A 233 -4.05 18.73 2.53
N LEU A 234 -4.37 20.00 2.21
CA LEU A 234 -5.68 20.38 1.66
C LEU A 234 -5.97 19.64 0.34
N GLN A 235 -4.98 19.54 -0.54
CA GLN A 235 -5.12 18.88 -1.83
C GLN A 235 -5.36 17.39 -1.64
N LEU A 236 -4.62 16.74 -0.73
CA LEU A 236 -4.82 15.33 -0.39
C LEU A 236 -6.22 15.06 0.17
N ASP A 237 -6.68 15.90 1.10
CA ASP A 237 -8.01 15.78 1.70
C ASP A 237 -9.11 15.91 0.61
N MET A 238 -8.96 16.88 -0.30
CA MET A 238 -9.89 17.06 -1.42
C MET A 238 -9.80 15.90 -2.44
N LEU A 239 -8.61 15.37 -2.72
CA LEU A 239 -8.44 14.20 -3.57
C LEU A 239 -9.20 13.01 -2.99
N ILE A 240 -9.07 12.74 -1.69
CA ILE A 240 -9.77 11.65 -1.00
C ILE A 240 -11.30 11.82 -1.08
N TRP A 241 -11.78 13.05 -0.90
CA TRP A 241 -13.22 13.33 -0.87
C TRP A 241 -13.90 13.22 -2.23
N PHE A 242 -13.18 13.60 -3.30
CA PHE A 242 -13.76 13.71 -4.65
C PHE A 242 -13.27 12.65 -5.64
N SER A 243 -12.19 11.91 -5.34
CA SER A 243 -11.81 10.75 -6.14
C SER A 243 -12.93 9.71 -6.06
N LYS A 244 -13.45 9.30 -7.22
CA LYS A 244 -14.43 8.20 -7.28
C LYS A 244 -13.83 6.95 -6.60
N ARG A 245 -14.71 6.07 -6.08
CA ARG A 245 -14.48 4.73 -5.47
C ARG A 245 -13.70 3.71 -6.35
N SER A 246 -12.96 4.20 -7.33
CA SER A 246 -12.27 3.47 -8.38
C SER A 246 -11.12 2.66 -7.81
N SER A 247 -11.35 1.36 -7.59
CA SER A 247 -10.44 0.20 -7.64
C SER A 247 -9.05 0.22 -6.96
N ASP A 248 -8.55 1.38 -6.55
CA ASP A 248 -7.19 1.62 -6.14
C ASP A 248 -7.24 1.99 -4.66
N ASP A 249 -6.89 1.01 -3.83
CA ASP A 249 -7.04 1.12 -2.38
C ASP A 249 -6.13 2.24 -1.83
N HIS A 250 -6.74 3.35 -1.41
CA HIS A 250 -6.08 4.51 -0.79
C HIS A 250 -5.90 4.37 0.74
N GLN A 251 -6.23 3.20 1.31
CA GLN A 251 -6.06 2.92 2.75
C GLN A 251 -4.63 3.08 3.26
N TRP A 252 -3.61 3.04 2.39
CA TRP A 252 -2.22 3.26 2.77
C TRP A 252 -2.01 4.60 3.48
N LEU A 253 -2.80 5.63 3.14
CA LEU A 253 -2.77 6.95 3.79
C LEU A 253 -3.18 6.90 5.27
N LEU A 254 -3.95 5.89 5.71
CA LEU A 254 -4.33 5.72 7.11
C LEU A 254 -3.12 5.44 8.02
N LYS A 255 -2.01 4.94 7.45
CA LYS A 255 -0.74 4.76 8.17
C LYS A 255 -0.05 6.08 8.48
N HIS A 256 -0.36 7.13 7.73
CA HIS A 256 0.29 8.44 7.81
C HIS A 256 -0.69 9.50 8.32
N LYS A 257 -1.16 9.35 9.56
CA LYS A 257 -2.25 10.17 10.16
C LYS A 257 -2.00 11.69 10.12
N ASN A 258 -0.76 12.15 9.97
CA ASN A 258 -0.41 13.58 9.95
C ASN A 258 -0.63 14.25 8.58
N VAL A 259 -0.60 13.49 7.48
CA VAL A 259 -0.72 14.07 6.13
C VAL A 259 -2.16 14.34 5.71
N ILE A 260 -3.13 13.69 6.35
CA ILE A 260 -4.57 13.82 6.05
C ILE A 260 -5.37 14.20 7.29
N ASP A 261 -6.52 14.84 7.14
CA ASP A 261 -7.32 15.30 8.27
C ASP A 261 -8.19 14.19 8.90
N PHE A 262 -8.98 14.53 9.93
CA PHE A 262 -9.87 13.57 10.57
C PHE A 262 -11.02 13.14 9.66
N GLU A 263 -11.60 14.08 8.91
CA GLU A 263 -12.76 13.82 8.07
C GLU A 263 -12.40 12.89 6.90
N SER A 264 -11.24 13.11 6.28
CA SER A 264 -10.72 12.30 5.18
C SER A 264 -10.33 10.91 5.64
N ARG A 265 -9.75 10.76 6.83
CA ARG A 265 -9.52 9.43 7.46
C ARG A 265 -10.85 8.70 7.69
N THR A 266 -11.85 9.40 8.20
CA THR A 266 -13.18 8.84 8.43
C THR A 266 -13.81 8.41 7.11
N ASN A 267 -13.72 9.23 6.06
CA ASN A 267 -14.20 8.90 4.72
C ASN A 267 -13.50 7.63 4.17
N LEU A 268 -12.17 7.54 4.28
CA LEU A 268 -11.41 6.34 3.88
C LEU A 268 -11.88 5.09 4.62
N ILE A 269 -12.09 5.17 5.94
CA ILE A 269 -12.61 4.06 6.73
C ILE A 269 -14.05 3.72 6.33
N MET A 270 -14.89 4.72 6.08
CA MET A 270 -16.28 4.50 5.66
C MET A 270 -16.35 3.81 4.29
N MET A 271 -15.39 4.06 3.41
CA MET A 271 -15.24 3.36 2.12
C MET A 271 -14.80 1.89 2.27
N MET A 272 -14.28 1.48 3.44
CA MET A 272 -13.97 0.06 3.72
C MET A 272 -15.22 -0.76 4.03
N PHE A 273 -16.31 -0.13 4.47
CA PHE A 273 -17.56 -0.84 4.69
C PHE A 273 -18.24 -1.16 3.36
N PRO A 274 -18.92 -2.32 3.26
CA PRO A 274 -19.77 -2.61 2.11
C PRO A 274 -20.74 -1.44 1.88
N GLU A 275 -20.99 -1.08 0.63
CA GLU A 275 -22.03 -0.11 0.31
C GLU A 275 -23.36 -0.62 0.87
N VAL A 276 -23.79 -0.06 1.99
CA VAL A 276 -25.16 -0.23 2.48
C VAL A 276 -26.01 0.49 1.46
N LYS A 277 -26.68 -0.26 0.56
CA LYS A 277 -27.55 0.31 -0.47
C LYS A 277 -28.63 1.17 0.20
N GLN A 278 -28.44 2.48 0.19
CA GLN A 278 -29.41 3.42 0.74
C GLN A 278 -30.50 3.68 -0.30
N GLY A 279 -31.67 3.09 -0.08
CA GLY A 279 -32.90 3.41 -0.79
C GLY A 279 -33.11 2.66 -2.10
N GLY A 280 -34.26 1.97 -2.20
CA GLY A 280 -34.90 1.64 -3.47
C GLY A 280 -34.92 0.17 -3.92
N GLU A 281 -34.08 -0.72 -3.38
CA GLU A 281 -34.06 -2.14 -3.80
C GLU A 281 -34.29 -3.10 -2.64
N ASP A 282 -35.49 -3.69 -2.63
CA ASP A 282 -35.90 -4.93 -1.95
C ASP A 282 -35.63 -4.95 -0.42
N GLU A 283 -36.49 -4.28 0.36
CA GLU A 283 -36.54 -4.38 1.85
C GLU A 283 -36.52 -5.84 2.35
N ASN A 284 -36.90 -6.79 1.49
CA ASN A 284 -36.80 -8.23 1.74
C ASN A 284 -35.37 -8.77 1.89
N LYS A 285 -34.33 -8.00 1.49
CA LYS A 285 -32.91 -8.37 1.66
C LYS A 285 -32.28 -7.82 2.93
N LEU A 286 -32.94 -6.90 3.62
CA LEU A 286 -32.47 -6.33 4.88
C LEU A 286 -32.73 -7.32 6.02
N HIS A 287 -31.86 -7.30 7.04
CA HIS A 287 -32.09 -8.06 8.26
C HIS A 287 -33.20 -7.37 9.08
N LYS A 288 -34.39 -7.97 9.08
CA LYS A 288 -35.57 -7.43 9.75
C LYS A 288 -35.51 -7.68 11.25
N VAL A 289 -35.78 -6.65 12.04
CA VAL A 289 -35.79 -6.69 13.50
C VAL A 289 -37.06 -6.03 13.99
N LEU A 290 -37.93 -6.81 14.62
CA LEU A 290 -39.21 -6.36 15.17
C LEU A 290 -39.12 -6.30 16.70
N ILE A 291 -39.37 -5.13 17.28
CA ILE A 291 -39.08 -4.88 18.70
C ILE A 291 -40.28 -4.31 19.45
N ASP A 292 -40.59 -4.89 20.60
CA ASP A 292 -41.41 -4.26 21.64
C ASP A 292 -40.56 -3.27 22.45
N ARG A 293 -40.97 -2.00 22.54
CA ARG A 293 -40.25 -0.98 23.33
C ARG A 293 -40.06 -1.40 24.79
N SER A 294 -40.99 -2.16 25.36
CA SER A 294 -40.89 -2.66 26.75
C SER A 294 -39.82 -3.74 26.94
N GLN A 295 -39.41 -4.41 25.85
CA GLN A 295 -38.40 -5.47 25.83
C GLN A 295 -37.21 -5.10 24.94
N LEU A 296 -36.94 -3.80 24.78
CA LEU A 296 -35.96 -3.26 23.84
C LEU A 296 -34.62 -4.00 23.88
N LEU A 297 -34.00 -4.12 25.05
CA LEU A 297 -32.67 -4.72 25.18
C LEU A 297 -32.69 -6.23 24.94
N THR A 298 -33.68 -6.93 25.48
CA THR A 298 -33.83 -8.39 25.36
C THR A 298 -34.08 -8.80 23.91
N GLU A 299 -35.06 -8.20 23.24
CA GLU A 299 -35.39 -8.56 21.85
C GLU A 299 -34.28 -8.11 20.89
N SER A 300 -33.61 -6.99 21.16
CA SER A 300 -32.43 -6.58 20.37
C SER A 300 -31.27 -7.56 20.52
N PHE A 301 -31.03 -8.06 21.74
CA PHE A 301 -30.01 -9.06 22.00
C PHE A 301 -30.30 -10.34 21.21
N GLU A 302 -31.51 -10.87 21.29
CA GLU A 302 -31.91 -12.10 20.59
C GLU A 302 -31.75 -11.98 19.07
N ASN A 303 -32.13 -10.84 18.49
CA ASN A 303 -32.09 -10.61 17.05
C ASN A 303 -30.69 -10.33 16.50
N ILE A 304 -29.76 -9.81 17.31
CA ILE A 304 -28.45 -9.33 16.83
C ILE A 304 -27.28 -10.19 17.34
N ALA A 305 -27.32 -10.68 18.58
CA ALA A 305 -26.19 -11.39 19.20
C ALA A 305 -25.77 -12.65 18.43
N HIS A 306 -26.75 -13.34 17.82
CA HIS A 306 -26.54 -14.59 17.09
C HIS A 306 -26.85 -14.48 15.58
N ALA A 307 -27.16 -13.28 15.08
CA ALA A 307 -27.39 -13.06 13.66
C ALA A 307 -26.16 -13.42 12.82
N ASN A 308 -26.42 -13.82 11.58
CA ASN A 308 -25.37 -14.06 10.59
C ASN A 308 -24.72 -12.71 10.20
N PRO A 309 -23.39 -12.54 10.30
CA PRO A 309 -22.72 -11.31 9.89
C PRO A 309 -23.09 -10.85 8.48
N LYS A 310 -23.26 -11.79 7.54
CA LYS A 310 -23.66 -11.47 6.16
C LYS A 310 -25.03 -10.79 6.05
N SER A 311 -25.98 -11.14 6.91
CA SER A 311 -27.30 -10.48 6.93
C SER A 311 -27.23 -9.12 7.60
N LEU A 312 -26.40 -8.96 8.62
CA LEU A 312 -26.16 -7.64 9.22
C LEU A 312 -25.48 -6.68 8.23
N HIS A 313 -24.56 -7.18 7.41
CA HIS A 313 -23.90 -6.38 6.37
C HIS A 313 -24.83 -5.91 5.26
N SER A 314 -25.95 -6.60 4.99
CA SER A 314 -26.91 -6.13 3.98
C SER A 314 -27.71 -4.91 4.46
N GLY A 315 -27.61 -4.57 5.75
CA GLY A 315 -28.33 -3.46 6.39
C GLY A 315 -29.51 -3.94 7.22
N LEU A 316 -29.97 -3.06 8.11
CA LEU A 316 -31.06 -3.34 9.05
C LEU A 316 -32.37 -2.71 8.61
N PHE A 317 -33.47 -3.43 8.87
CA PHE A 317 -34.82 -2.90 8.80
C PHE A 317 -35.48 -3.05 10.16
N ILE A 318 -35.65 -1.93 10.87
CA ILE A 318 -36.16 -1.90 12.24
C ILE A 318 -37.64 -1.49 12.25
N GLU A 319 -38.45 -2.24 12.98
CA GLU A 319 -39.86 -1.93 13.25
C GLU A 319 -40.14 -2.02 14.75
N PHE A 320 -40.87 -1.04 15.29
CA PHE A 320 -41.42 -1.13 16.64
C PHE A 320 -42.84 -1.71 16.56
N LYS A 321 -43.14 -2.68 17.42
CA LYS A 321 -44.47 -3.32 17.47
C LYS A 321 -45.54 -2.27 17.74
N ASN A 322 -46.63 -2.36 16.97
CA ASN A 322 -47.78 -1.43 17.02
C ASN A 322 -47.46 0.02 16.58
N GLU A 323 -46.33 0.24 15.90
CA GLU A 323 -45.98 1.54 15.31
C GLU A 323 -45.93 1.44 13.78
N VAL A 324 -46.28 2.54 13.11
CA VAL A 324 -46.29 2.62 11.63
C VAL A 324 -44.97 3.18 11.07
N ALA A 325 -44.14 3.79 11.94
CA ALA A 325 -42.89 4.41 11.52
C ALA A 325 -41.87 3.35 11.07
N THR A 326 -41.22 3.60 9.95
CA THR A 326 -40.14 2.75 9.40
C THR A 326 -39.03 3.60 8.79
N GLY A 327 -37.92 2.94 8.42
CA GLY A 327 -36.80 3.57 7.70
C GLY A 327 -35.69 4.11 8.60
N ASN A 328 -34.82 4.94 8.01
CA ASN A 328 -33.55 5.37 8.64
C ASN A 328 -33.72 6.14 9.95
N GLY A 329 -34.85 6.83 10.15
CA GLY A 329 -35.16 7.51 11.41
C GLY A 329 -35.34 6.53 12.56
N VAL A 330 -36.07 5.44 12.32
CA VAL A 330 -36.33 4.37 13.30
C VAL A 330 -35.06 3.58 13.60
N LEU A 331 -34.26 3.28 12.58
CA LEU A 331 -32.94 2.66 12.76
C LEU A 331 -32.03 3.50 13.67
N ARG A 332 -31.95 4.81 13.42
CA ARG A 332 -31.18 5.73 14.26
C ARG A 332 -31.69 5.75 15.69
N GLU A 333 -33.00 5.85 15.88
CA GLU A 333 -33.61 5.84 17.20
C GLU A 333 -33.27 4.54 17.96
N TRP A 334 -33.46 3.39 17.32
CA TRP A 334 -33.14 2.09 17.89
C TRP A 334 -31.67 1.97 18.32
N LEU A 335 -30.72 2.34 17.45
CA LEU A 335 -29.29 2.30 17.78
C LEU A 335 -28.95 3.16 19.00
N VAL A 336 -29.54 4.35 19.11
CA VAL A 336 -29.34 5.25 20.25
C VAL A 336 -29.93 4.64 21.53
N LEU A 337 -31.16 4.14 21.47
CA LEU A 337 -31.83 3.56 22.64
C LEU A 337 -31.13 2.28 23.15
N VAL A 338 -30.70 1.39 22.25
CA VAL A 338 -29.96 0.18 22.63
C VAL A 338 -28.62 0.54 23.25
N CYS A 339 -27.88 1.50 22.70
CA CYS A 339 -26.65 1.98 23.32
C CYS A 339 -26.93 2.56 24.72
N GLN A 340 -27.95 3.40 24.88
CA GLN A 340 -28.31 3.93 26.20
C GLN A 340 -28.62 2.81 27.21
N ALA A 341 -29.34 1.77 26.78
CA ALA A 341 -29.62 0.61 27.63
C ALA A 341 -28.33 -0.16 27.98
N LEU A 342 -27.46 -0.43 27.01
CA LEU A 342 -26.20 -1.16 27.24
C LEU A 342 -25.25 -0.47 28.23
N PHE A 343 -25.21 0.87 28.18
CA PHE A 343 -24.36 1.69 29.05
C PHE A 343 -25.10 2.22 30.29
N ASN A 344 -26.33 1.76 30.55
CA ASN A 344 -27.04 2.05 31.79
C ASN A 344 -26.34 1.33 32.95
N PRO A 345 -25.97 2.05 34.03
CA PRO A 345 -25.38 1.44 35.23
C PRO A 345 -26.18 0.26 35.82
N GLU A 346 -27.49 0.25 35.66
CA GLU A 346 -28.36 -0.83 36.16
C GLU A 346 -28.06 -2.18 35.51
N ASN A 347 -27.59 -2.20 34.25
CA ASN A 347 -27.25 -3.43 33.53
C ASN A 347 -25.86 -3.98 33.87
N SER A 348 -25.09 -3.25 34.69
CA SER A 348 -23.78 -3.67 35.23
C SER A 348 -22.72 -4.09 34.20
N LEU A 349 -22.94 -3.88 32.90
CA LEU A 349 -22.01 -4.30 31.84
C LEU A 349 -20.83 -3.32 31.69
N PHE A 350 -21.13 -2.02 31.73
CA PHE A 350 -20.15 -0.95 31.66
C PHE A 350 -20.29 -0.01 32.85
N LEU A 351 -19.17 0.54 33.29
CA LEU A 351 -19.11 1.57 34.32
C LEU A 351 -18.66 2.89 33.71
N ALA A 352 -19.26 4.00 34.18
CA ALA A 352 -18.75 5.32 33.86
C ALA A 352 -17.41 5.54 34.56
N CYS A 353 -16.45 6.18 33.88
CA CYS A 353 -15.16 6.50 34.46
C CYS A 353 -15.37 7.43 35.67
N PRO A 354 -14.73 7.17 36.83
CA PRO A 354 -14.91 7.99 38.01
C PRO A 354 -14.59 9.47 37.78
N TYR A 355 -13.61 9.74 36.90
CA TYR A 355 -13.05 11.06 36.64
C TYR A 355 -13.60 11.74 35.37
N ASP A 356 -14.17 10.96 34.44
CA ASP A 356 -14.88 11.47 33.27
C ASP A 356 -16.14 10.63 33.04
N ARG A 357 -17.25 11.05 33.67
CA ARG A 357 -18.53 10.31 33.60
C ARG A 357 -19.14 10.24 32.20
N ARG A 358 -18.53 10.87 31.19
CA ARG A 358 -18.91 10.75 29.77
C ARG A 358 -18.26 9.54 29.09
N ARG A 359 -17.30 8.89 29.76
CA ARG A 359 -16.55 7.75 29.23
C ARG A 359 -16.87 6.47 29.99
N PHE A 360 -16.83 5.35 29.28
CA PHE A 360 -17.19 4.05 29.83
C PHE A 360 -16.08 3.02 29.68
N PHE A 361 -15.99 2.09 30.63
CA PHE A 361 -15.11 0.93 30.58
C PHE A 361 -15.87 -0.33 31.03
N PRO A 362 -15.46 -1.53 30.60
CA PRO A 362 -16.10 -2.78 31.01
C PRO A 362 -16.09 -2.91 32.54
N ASN A 363 -17.19 -3.38 33.13
CA ASN A 363 -17.24 -3.59 34.57
C ASN A 363 -16.31 -4.75 35.00
N PRO A 364 -15.24 -4.50 35.77
CA PRO A 364 -14.31 -5.56 36.18
C PRO A 364 -14.92 -6.51 37.22
N ALA A 365 -15.98 -6.10 37.91
CA ALA A 365 -16.68 -6.94 38.89
C ALA A 365 -17.59 -7.99 38.23
N VAL A 366 -17.81 -7.90 36.91
CA VAL A 366 -18.52 -8.94 36.15
C VAL A 366 -17.61 -10.14 36.04
N ASN A 367 -17.88 -11.15 36.86
CA ASN A 367 -17.11 -12.39 36.86
C ASN A 367 -17.48 -13.22 35.61
N ILE A 368 -16.63 -13.14 34.59
CA ILE A 368 -16.78 -13.85 33.31
C ILE A 368 -16.80 -15.37 33.52
N ASP A 369 -16.15 -15.87 34.57
CA ASP A 369 -16.07 -17.31 34.88
C ASP A 369 -17.35 -17.85 35.54
N VAL A 370 -18.25 -16.98 36.01
CA VAL A 370 -19.48 -17.36 36.73
C VAL A 370 -20.70 -17.35 35.81
N ASP A 371 -20.76 -16.44 34.83
CA ASP A 371 -21.85 -16.39 33.86
C ASP A 371 -21.37 -16.10 32.43
N PRO A 372 -21.30 -17.13 31.56
CA PRO A 372 -20.90 -16.98 30.16
C PRO A 372 -21.77 -16.01 29.35
N ARG A 373 -22.99 -15.69 29.81
CA ARG A 373 -23.92 -14.79 29.11
C ARG A 373 -23.37 -13.37 29.00
N HIS A 374 -22.58 -12.90 29.96
CA HIS A 374 -21.97 -11.56 29.91
C HIS A 374 -21.05 -11.40 28.71
N LEU A 375 -20.31 -12.44 28.34
CA LEU A 375 -19.47 -12.42 27.15
C LEU A 375 -20.32 -12.26 25.87
N THR A 376 -21.45 -12.94 25.80
CA THR A 376 -22.38 -12.78 24.69
C THR A 376 -22.97 -11.35 24.63
N TYR A 377 -23.22 -10.71 25.78
CA TYR A 377 -23.63 -9.30 25.84
C TYR A 377 -22.54 -8.34 25.38
N TYR A 378 -21.26 -8.59 25.71
CA TYR A 378 -20.16 -7.79 25.15
C TYR A 378 -20.04 -7.96 23.64
N ARG A 379 -20.18 -9.19 23.11
CA ARG A 379 -20.23 -9.43 21.65
C ARG A 379 -21.40 -8.69 20.99
N PHE A 380 -22.58 -8.75 21.61
CA PHE A 380 -23.76 -8.01 21.17
C PHE A 380 -23.51 -6.50 21.13
N CYS A 381 -22.94 -5.94 22.20
CA CYS A 381 -22.54 -4.53 22.25
C CYS A 381 -21.57 -4.17 21.11
N GLY A 382 -20.57 -5.02 20.86
CA GLY A 382 -19.63 -4.85 19.75
C GLY A 382 -20.32 -4.77 18.39
N ARG A 383 -21.26 -5.69 18.13
CA ARG A 383 -22.07 -5.69 16.91
C ARG A 383 -22.92 -4.43 16.76
N VAL A 384 -23.56 -3.97 17.83
CA VAL A 384 -24.37 -2.73 17.80
C VAL A 384 -23.50 -1.51 17.48
N ILE A 385 -22.30 -1.41 18.07
CA ILE A 385 -21.37 -0.31 17.78
C ILE A 385 -20.86 -0.40 16.33
N ALA A 386 -20.55 -1.60 15.83
CA ALA A 386 -20.14 -1.80 14.44
C ALA A 386 -21.25 -1.38 13.46
N LEU A 387 -22.51 -1.76 13.75
CA LEU A 387 -23.68 -1.35 12.98
C LEU A 387 -23.87 0.18 12.98
N ALA A 388 -23.68 0.83 14.14
CA ALA A 388 -23.72 2.29 14.23
C ALA A 388 -22.66 2.96 13.33
N LEU A 389 -21.44 2.42 13.31
CA LEU A 389 -20.36 2.89 12.42
C LEU A 389 -20.68 2.65 10.95
N MET A 390 -21.14 1.45 10.58
CA MET A 390 -21.52 1.09 9.21
C MET A 390 -22.60 2.00 8.63
N HIS A 391 -23.59 2.37 9.45
CA HIS A 391 -24.67 3.28 9.03
C HIS A 391 -24.32 4.76 9.21
N ASN A 392 -23.10 5.10 9.66
CA ASN A 392 -22.65 6.45 9.98
C ASN A 392 -23.61 7.17 10.96
N ILE A 393 -23.99 6.48 12.03
CA ILE A 393 -24.91 6.97 13.07
C ILE A 393 -24.13 7.18 14.38
N GLN A 394 -24.11 8.42 14.85
CA GLN A 394 -23.55 8.76 16.15
C GLN A 394 -24.51 8.35 17.28
N VAL A 395 -24.03 7.48 18.18
CA VAL A 395 -24.82 6.94 19.31
C VAL A 395 -24.49 7.58 20.67
N GLY A 396 -23.56 8.53 20.71
CA GLY A 396 -23.28 9.32 21.92
C GLY A 396 -22.51 8.59 23.03
N ILE A 397 -21.81 7.50 22.71
CA ILE A 397 -21.00 6.73 23.66
C ILE A 397 -19.51 7.00 23.41
N ALA A 398 -18.73 7.19 24.47
CA ALA A 398 -17.29 7.26 24.42
C ALA A 398 -16.67 6.21 25.35
N PHE A 399 -15.64 5.52 24.86
CA PHE A 399 -14.86 4.63 25.71
C PHE A 399 -13.77 5.38 26.48
N ASP A 400 -13.38 4.80 27.60
CA ASP A 400 -12.12 5.14 28.26
C ASP A 400 -10.94 5.00 27.28
N LEU A 401 -9.94 5.88 27.41
CA LEU A 401 -8.80 5.92 26.50
C LEU A 401 -8.00 4.61 26.52
N VAL A 402 -7.73 4.06 27.71
CA VAL A 402 -6.94 2.84 27.88
C VAL A 402 -7.71 1.66 27.30
N PHE A 403 -9.00 1.58 27.60
CA PHE A 403 -9.85 0.55 27.04
C PHE A 403 -9.91 0.63 25.50
N PHE A 404 -10.05 1.84 24.95
CA PHE A 404 -10.06 2.06 23.51
C PHE A 404 -8.74 1.69 22.83
N LEU A 405 -7.59 2.02 23.43
CA LEU A 405 -6.27 1.65 22.91
C LEU A 405 -6.07 0.13 22.93
N LYS A 406 -6.45 -0.54 24.03
CA LYS A 406 -6.43 -2.00 24.14
C LYS A 406 -7.33 -2.66 23.09
N LEU A 407 -8.50 -2.07 22.83
CA LEU A 407 -9.44 -2.52 21.80
C LEU A 407 -8.86 -2.40 20.38
N ALA A 408 -8.11 -1.34 20.13
CA ALA A 408 -7.39 -1.11 18.87
C ALA A 408 -6.15 -2.01 18.70
N GLY A 409 -5.75 -2.75 19.74
CA GLY A 409 -4.54 -3.58 19.73
C GLY A 409 -3.24 -2.78 19.81
N GLU A 410 -3.32 -1.51 20.19
CA GLU A 410 -2.17 -0.60 20.32
C GLU A 410 -1.47 -0.82 21.68
N GLY A 411 -0.14 -0.67 21.69
CA GLY A 411 0.63 -0.68 22.93
C GLY A 411 0.37 0.57 23.77
N ILE A 412 0.24 0.40 25.08
CA ILE A 412 0.09 1.53 26.01
C ILE A 412 1.47 2.16 26.22
N SER A 413 1.63 3.44 25.90
CA SER A 413 2.90 4.16 26.09
C SER A 413 3.11 4.57 27.56
N LEU A 414 4.35 4.95 27.91
CA LEU A 414 4.65 5.53 29.23
C LEU A 414 3.92 6.86 29.46
N GLU A 415 3.65 7.64 28.41
CA GLU A 415 2.86 8.88 28.50
C GLU A 415 1.37 8.59 28.74
N ASP A 416 0.83 7.53 28.13
CA ASP A 416 -0.52 7.04 28.44
C ASP A 416 -0.61 6.58 29.89
N ASN A 417 0.43 5.91 30.40
CA ASN A 417 0.55 5.55 31.81
C ASN A 417 0.68 6.78 32.73
N LEU A 418 1.27 7.89 32.28
CA LEU A 418 1.33 9.14 33.05
C LEU A 418 -0.02 9.88 33.05
N LEU A 419 -0.80 9.80 31.96
CA LEU A 419 -2.20 10.22 31.97
C LEU A 419 -2.99 9.35 32.94
N ILE A 420 -2.84 8.02 32.86
CA ILE A 420 -3.43 7.07 33.82
C ILE A 420 -3.03 7.45 35.25
N GLN A 421 -1.76 7.70 35.56
CA GLN A 421 -1.26 8.06 36.91
C GLN A 421 -1.72 9.45 37.38
N LYS A 422 -1.82 10.45 36.48
CA LYS A 422 -2.44 11.75 36.82
C LYS A 422 -3.92 11.63 37.14
N PHE A 423 -4.58 10.59 36.63
CA PHE A 423 -6.00 10.33 36.83
C PHE A 423 -6.29 9.18 37.81
N ALA A 424 -5.29 8.44 38.31
CA ALA A 424 -5.49 7.23 39.11
C ALA A 424 -5.01 7.40 40.56
N GLU A 425 -5.98 7.59 41.46
CA GLU A 425 -5.85 7.19 42.87
C GLU A 425 -6.48 5.79 43.10
N ASN A 426 -6.50 4.90 42.10
CA ASN A 426 -6.89 3.49 42.32
C ASN A 426 -6.24 2.51 41.32
N PRO A 427 -5.75 1.32 41.75
CA PRO A 427 -4.88 0.44 40.96
C PRO A 427 -5.61 -0.63 40.13
N SER A 428 -6.94 -0.57 39.97
CA SER A 428 -7.70 -1.70 39.40
C SER A 428 -7.63 -1.83 37.86
N CYS A 429 -6.92 -0.96 37.16
CA CYS A 429 -6.74 -1.03 35.69
C CYS A 429 -5.55 -1.90 35.25
N ASP A 430 -4.65 -2.25 36.18
CA ASP A 430 -3.36 -2.90 35.86
C ASP A 430 -3.49 -4.40 35.50
N GLU A 431 -4.61 -5.06 35.83
CA GLU A 431 -4.78 -6.52 35.64
C GLU A 431 -5.92 -6.93 34.70
N LEU A 432 -6.33 -6.07 33.77
CA LEU A 432 -7.33 -6.45 32.76
C LEU A 432 -6.71 -7.29 31.63
N HIS A 433 -6.68 -8.62 31.81
CA HIS A 433 -6.47 -9.69 30.80
C HIS A 433 -7.59 -9.74 29.73
N VAL A 434 -7.97 -8.59 29.17
CA VAL A 434 -9.33 -8.37 28.67
C VAL A 434 -9.45 -8.18 27.16
N SER A 435 -8.34 -8.06 26.42
CA SER A 435 -8.43 -7.87 24.95
C SER A 435 -8.73 -9.16 24.17
N ARG A 436 -8.34 -10.34 24.66
CA ARG A 436 -8.57 -11.62 23.94
C ARG A 436 -9.96 -12.20 24.17
N ASN A 437 -10.56 -11.98 25.34
CA ASN A 437 -11.77 -12.71 25.74
C ASN A 437 -13.08 -11.95 25.55
N LEU A 438 -13.12 -10.63 25.40
CA LEU A 438 -14.39 -9.87 25.33
C LEU A 438 -15.15 -9.99 23.99
N GLY A 439 -14.57 -10.60 22.95
CA GLY A 439 -15.21 -10.71 21.64
C GLY A 439 -15.55 -9.38 20.95
N LEU A 440 -14.95 -8.28 21.43
CA LEU A 440 -15.01 -6.94 20.85
C LEU A 440 -13.83 -6.74 19.87
N SER A 441 -13.53 -7.71 19.00
CA SER A 441 -12.38 -7.60 18.09
C SER A 441 -12.75 -6.82 16.84
N PHE A 442 -12.83 -5.50 16.92
CA PHE A 442 -13.14 -4.67 15.76
C PHE A 442 -12.06 -4.72 14.66
N TRP A 443 -10.83 -5.11 15.01
CA TRP A 443 -9.66 -5.03 14.11
C TRP A 443 -8.57 -6.05 14.46
N ARG A 444 -8.72 -7.34 14.10
CA ARG A 444 -7.57 -8.25 14.13
C ARG A 444 -7.45 -9.13 12.89
N ARG A 445 -6.23 -9.17 12.37
CA ARG A 445 -5.74 -10.16 11.41
C ARG A 445 -5.57 -11.49 12.13
N CYS A 446 -6.41 -12.47 11.83
CA CYS A 446 -6.15 -13.85 12.24
C CYS A 446 -5.10 -14.47 11.30
N ASN A 447 -3.85 -14.52 11.74
CA ASN A 447 -2.97 -15.61 11.33
C ASN A 447 -3.35 -16.82 12.18
N ALA A 448 -4.30 -17.62 11.71
CA ALA A 448 -4.58 -18.92 12.32
C ALA A 448 -3.40 -19.85 12.01
N ARG A 449 -2.43 -19.94 12.92
CA ARG A 449 -1.72 -21.21 13.11
C ARG A 449 -2.63 -22.02 14.04
N GLY A 450 -3.22 -23.07 13.49
CA GLY A 450 -3.97 -24.04 14.27
C GLY A 450 -3.06 -24.62 15.35
N GLU A 451 -3.47 -24.47 16.60
CA GLU A 451 -3.21 -25.48 17.61
C GLU A 451 -4.27 -26.57 17.36
N ASP A 452 -3.95 -27.50 16.47
CA ASP A 452 -4.58 -28.81 16.48
C ASP A 452 -3.67 -29.74 17.30
N ASP A 453 -4.28 -30.36 18.30
CA ASP A 453 -3.75 -31.48 19.03
C ASP A 453 -3.23 -32.56 18.08
N GLY A 454 -2.08 -33.15 18.43
CA GLY A 454 -1.32 -34.01 17.54
C GLY A 454 -2.05 -35.29 17.11
N ASP A 455 -1.87 -35.63 15.83
CA ASP A 455 -1.55 -37.00 15.40
C ASP A 455 -0.74 -36.97 14.10
N GLY A 456 0.15 -37.95 13.92
CA GLY A 456 1.29 -37.90 13.00
C GLY A 456 1.00 -38.12 11.51
N GLY A 457 1.98 -37.72 10.68
CA GLY A 457 2.09 -38.11 9.27
C GLY A 457 2.74 -37.05 8.39
N GLY A 458 3.95 -37.31 7.89
CA GLY A 458 4.80 -36.32 7.22
C GLY A 458 4.50 -36.03 5.75
N GLY A 459 5.18 -35.00 5.23
CA GLY A 459 5.42 -34.78 3.80
C GLY A 459 5.31 -33.33 3.32
N GLY A 460 6.44 -32.75 2.90
CA GLY A 460 6.51 -31.72 1.84
C GLY A 460 6.25 -30.26 2.25
N VAL A 461 7.33 -29.46 2.30
CA VAL A 461 7.28 -27.99 2.41
C VAL A 461 7.24 -27.40 0.99
N ASP A 462 6.16 -26.72 0.64
CA ASP A 462 6.07 -25.76 -0.47
C ASP A 462 5.70 -24.39 0.11
N ASP A 463 6.69 -23.50 0.26
CA ASP A 463 6.52 -22.12 0.72
C ASP A 463 6.04 -21.23 -0.44
N GLY A 464 4.73 -21.22 -0.66
CA GLY A 464 4.04 -20.19 -1.44
C GLY A 464 3.69 -18.99 -0.55
N GLY A 465 4.46 -17.90 -0.68
CA GLY A 465 4.19 -16.64 0.01
C GLY A 465 2.92 -15.97 -0.52
N ASP A 466 1.82 -16.09 0.23
CA ASP A 466 0.55 -15.44 -0.08
C ASP A 466 0.52 -13.98 0.39
N SER A 467 0.13 -13.12 -0.55
CA SER A 467 -0.01 -11.68 -0.42
C SER A 467 -1.09 -11.30 0.60
N GLY A 468 -0.68 -10.81 1.76
CA GLY A 468 -1.57 -10.37 2.83
C GLY A 468 -2.39 -9.13 2.47
N GLY A 469 -3.61 -9.34 1.95
CA GLY A 469 -4.66 -8.34 1.92
C GLY A 469 -5.31 -8.15 3.30
N TRP A 470 -5.82 -6.95 3.57
CA TRP A 470 -6.65 -6.67 4.74
C TRP A 470 -7.99 -7.39 4.58
N VAL A 471 -8.17 -8.49 5.30
CA VAL A 471 -9.48 -9.13 5.47
C VAL A 471 -10.07 -8.58 6.75
N VAL A 472 -11.15 -7.82 6.64
CA VAL A 472 -12.07 -7.58 7.75
C VAL A 472 -12.55 -8.97 8.18
N GLU A 473 -12.07 -9.47 9.31
CA GLU A 473 -12.69 -10.65 9.89
C GLU A 473 -14.14 -10.27 10.18
N LYS A 474 -15.05 -11.02 9.54
CA LYS A 474 -16.50 -10.83 9.55
C LYS A 474 -17.01 -10.55 10.97
N PHE A 475 -17.41 -9.30 11.22
CA PHE A 475 -18.29 -8.93 12.33
C PHE A 475 -19.69 -8.68 11.82
#